data_AF-A0A842K873-F1
#
_entry.id   AF-A0A842K873-F1
#
_cell.length_a   1.000
_cell.length_b   1.000
_cell.length_c   1.000
_cell.angle_alpha   90.00
_cell.angle_beta   90.00
_cell.angle_gamma   90.00
#
_symmetry.space_group_name_H-M   'P 1'
#
loop_
_entity.id
_entity.type
_entity.pdbx_description
1 polymer ?
#
loop_
_entity_poly.entity_id
_entity_poly.type
_entity_poly.pdbx_seq_one_letter_code
_entity_poly.pdbx_strand_id
1 'polypeptide(L)'
;MNPSIQLRIDSVIRALEDTVDPAVAGDERAAEQLQMAIAHLRVIREQLDIATSFDRYELRCFEGLGEELMAASSGGPSVVEATRTLRTILASSYPPQDPAAIRDRTDRLGRAIERLIFASYDDGDDAFQVAARTAVLNSERERVNANRSFFVGMAWESDVLLTDLNRLLADPTTAQ
;
A
#
# COMPACT_ATOMS: atom_id res chain seq x y z
N MET A 1 -28.17 -4.50 16.69
CA MET A 1 -27.01 -3.59 16.71
C MET A 1 -25.79 -4.43 16.38
N ASN A 2 -25.15 -4.21 15.22
CA ASN A 2 -23.98 -5.01 14.84
C ASN A 2 -22.75 -4.40 15.55
N PRO A 3 -21.99 -5.16 16.38
CA PRO A 3 -20.81 -4.63 17.05
C PRO A 3 -19.78 -4.13 16.03
N SER A 4 -19.06 -3.06 16.38
CA SER A 4 -17.98 -2.55 15.54
C SER A 4 -16.89 -3.61 15.33
N ILE A 5 -16.15 -3.50 14.23
CA ILE A 5 -15.03 -4.41 13.96
C ILE A 5 -13.97 -4.30 15.07
N GLN A 6 -13.70 -3.10 15.58
CA GLN A 6 -12.81 -2.88 16.73
C GLN A 6 -13.24 -3.69 17.96
N LEU A 7 -14.52 -3.63 18.33
CA LEU A 7 -15.03 -4.38 19.48
C LEU A 7 -14.93 -5.88 19.28
N ARG A 8 -15.14 -6.36 18.05
CA ARG A 8 -14.97 -7.78 17.70
C ARG A 8 -13.52 -8.21 17.84
N ILE A 9 -12.56 -7.41 17.37
CA ILE A 9 -11.12 -7.68 17.54
C ILE A 9 -10.75 -7.68 19.03
N ASP A 10 -11.20 -6.68 19.80
CA ASP A 10 -10.97 -6.59 21.25
C ASP A 10 -11.54 -7.78 22.02
N SER A 11 -12.64 -8.36 21.54
CA SER A 11 -13.20 -9.58 22.12
C SER A 11 -12.34 -10.82 21.80
N VAL A 12 -11.78 -10.90 20.59
CA VAL A 12 -10.90 -12.02 20.20
C VAL A 12 -9.59 -11.95 20.99
N ILE A 13 -8.96 -10.78 21.08
CA ILE A 13 -7.74 -10.57 21.86
C ILE A 13 -7.93 -11.04 23.30
N ARG A 14 -9.01 -10.60 23.98
CA ARG A 14 -9.32 -11.04 25.34
C ARG A 14 -9.53 -12.54 25.46
N ALA A 15 -10.22 -13.17 24.51
CA ALA A 15 -10.37 -14.63 24.53
C ALA A 15 -9.02 -15.36 24.41
N LEU A 16 -8.12 -14.84 23.58
CA LEU A 16 -6.77 -15.38 23.44
C LEU A 16 -5.95 -15.19 24.73
N GLU A 17 -5.98 -14.00 25.33
CA GLU A 17 -5.24 -13.68 26.56
C GLU A 17 -5.78 -14.41 27.79
N ASP A 18 -7.10 -14.41 27.99
CA ASP A 18 -7.72 -14.89 29.24
C ASP A 18 -7.90 -16.42 29.25
N THR A 19 -8.02 -17.04 28.07
CA THR A 19 -8.35 -18.47 27.95
C THR A 19 -7.27 -19.30 27.29
N VAL A 20 -6.70 -18.82 26.17
CA VAL A 20 -5.77 -19.63 25.36
C VAL A 20 -4.35 -19.53 25.92
N ASP A 21 -3.89 -18.35 26.30
CA ASP A 21 -2.53 -18.12 26.83
C ASP A 21 -2.22 -19.00 28.05
N PRO A 22 -3.11 -19.11 29.08
CA PRO A 22 -2.87 -20.02 30.19
C PRO A 22 -2.83 -21.50 29.78
N ALA A 23 -3.57 -21.88 28.73
CA ALA A 23 -3.66 -23.25 28.27
C ALA A 23 -2.42 -23.69 27.47
N VAL A 24 -1.69 -22.75 26.85
CA VAL A 24 -0.49 -23.03 26.06
C VAL A 24 0.81 -22.70 26.77
N ALA A 25 0.76 -22.15 27.99
CA ALA A 25 1.94 -21.70 28.76
C ALA A 25 3.01 -22.79 29.00
N GLY A 26 2.65 -24.08 28.91
CA GLY A 26 3.59 -25.20 29.02
C GLY A 26 4.37 -25.51 27.73
N ASP A 27 4.04 -24.88 26.61
CA ASP A 27 4.71 -25.03 25.32
C ASP A 27 5.20 -23.66 24.83
N GLU A 28 6.50 -23.43 24.95
CA GLU A 28 7.15 -22.17 24.59
C GLU A 28 6.88 -21.76 23.13
N ARG A 29 6.87 -22.72 22.19
CA ARG A 29 6.61 -22.40 20.78
C ARG A 29 5.15 -22.00 20.57
N ALA A 30 4.22 -22.69 21.21
CA ALA A 30 2.81 -22.35 21.12
C ALA A 30 2.52 -20.97 21.74
N ALA A 31 3.15 -20.67 22.88
CA ALA A 31 3.07 -19.37 23.53
C ALA A 31 3.63 -18.25 22.63
N GLU A 32 4.81 -18.43 22.02
CA GLU A 32 5.38 -17.46 21.08
C GLU A 32 4.45 -17.18 19.89
N GLN A 33 3.89 -18.22 19.26
CA GLN A 33 2.98 -18.07 18.13
C GLN A 33 1.67 -17.37 18.53
N LEU A 34 1.16 -17.65 19.74
CA LEU A 34 -0.01 -16.97 20.27
C LEU A 34 0.25 -15.47 20.49
N GLN A 35 1.38 -15.13 21.11
CA GLN A 35 1.76 -13.73 21.35
C GLN A 35 1.95 -12.97 20.04
N MET A 36 2.54 -13.61 19.01
CA MET A 36 2.63 -13.03 17.67
C MET A 36 1.24 -12.78 17.06
N ALA A 37 0.30 -13.73 17.18
CA ALA A 37 -1.07 -13.54 16.70
C ALA A 37 -1.80 -12.40 17.41
N ILE A 38 -1.65 -12.27 18.73
CA ILE A 38 -2.20 -11.16 19.52
C ILE A 38 -1.60 -9.83 19.07
N ALA A 39 -0.28 -9.76 18.87
CA ALA A 39 0.40 -8.57 18.38
C ALA A 39 -0.15 -8.14 17.01
N HIS A 40 -0.31 -9.07 16.06
CA HIS A 40 -0.89 -8.77 14.75
C HIS A 40 -2.33 -8.23 14.85
N LEU A 41 -3.16 -8.80 15.73
CA LEU A 41 -4.53 -8.31 15.94
C LEU A 41 -4.56 -6.89 16.50
N ARG A 42 -3.64 -6.55 17.39
CA ARG A 42 -3.50 -5.18 17.93
C ARG A 42 -3.11 -4.19 16.82
N VAL A 43 -2.15 -4.54 15.97
CA VAL A 43 -1.77 -3.70 14.82
C VAL A 43 -2.93 -3.53 13.84
N ILE A 44 -3.65 -4.60 13.49
CA ILE A 44 -4.84 -4.53 12.63
C ILE A 44 -5.90 -3.59 13.22
N ARG A 45 -6.11 -3.65 14.53
CA ARG A 45 -7.05 -2.76 15.23
C ARG A 45 -6.64 -1.29 15.11
N GLU A 46 -5.36 -0.98 15.30
CA GLU A 46 -4.82 0.38 15.17
C GLU A 46 -4.93 0.91 13.74
N GLN A 47 -4.68 0.05 12.75
CA GLN A 47 -4.73 0.41 11.34
C GLN A 47 -6.14 0.58 10.79
N LEU A 48 -7.16 -0.04 11.43
CA LEU A 48 -8.51 -0.13 10.88
C LEU A 48 -9.10 1.21 10.43
N ASP A 49 -8.92 2.27 11.24
CA ASP A 49 -9.53 3.57 10.98
C ASP A 49 -8.78 4.36 9.89
N ILE A 50 -7.51 4.05 9.67
CA ILE A 50 -6.64 4.76 8.71
C ILE A 50 -6.40 3.96 7.42
N ALA A 51 -6.73 2.67 7.38
CA ALA A 51 -6.45 1.77 6.27
C ALA A 51 -6.98 2.28 4.93
N THR A 52 -8.22 2.78 4.90
CA THR A 52 -8.79 3.32 3.64
C THR A 52 -8.07 4.59 3.18
N SER A 53 -7.68 5.45 4.12
CA SER A 53 -6.89 6.65 3.77
C SER A 53 -5.50 6.27 3.26
N PHE A 54 -4.90 5.23 3.84
CA PHE A 54 -3.62 4.68 3.38
C PHE A 54 -3.74 4.05 1.98
N ASP A 55 -4.77 3.24 1.72
CA ASP A 55 -5.06 2.68 0.39
C ASP A 55 -5.20 3.80 -0.66
N ARG A 56 -5.86 4.92 -0.32
CA ARG A 56 -5.95 6.10 -1.20
C ARG A 56 -4.60 6.78 -1.43
N TYR A 57 -3.77 6.88 -0.39
CA TYR A 57 -2.40 7.39 -0.53
C TYR A 57 -1.59 6.53 -1.49
N GLU A 58 -1.62 5.20 -1.33
CA GLU A 58 -0.91 4.29 -2.23
C GLU A 58 -1.41 4.43 -3.67
N LEU A 59 -2.73 4.48 -3.86
CA LEU A 59 -3.31 4.72 -5.19
C LEU A 59 -2.76 6.01 -5.82
N ARG A 60 -2.71 7.13 -5.07
CA ARG A 60 -2.14 8.39 -5.58
C ARG A 60 -0.67 8.26 -5.97
N CYS A 61 0.12 7.49 -5.23
CA CYS A 61 1.51 7.22 -5.59
C CYS A 61 1.60 6.45 -6.93
N PHE A 62 0.76 5.44 -7.15
CA PHE A 62 0.69 4.74 -8.43
C PHE A 62 0.19 5.63 -9.57
N GLU A 63 -0.79 6.51 -9.31
CA GLU A 63 -1.25 7.47 -10.30
C GLU A 63 -0.13 8.44 -10.70
N GLY A 64 0.59 9.01 -9.72
CA GLY A 64 1.73 9.89 -9.96
C GLY A 64 2.89 9.22 -10.72
N LEU A 65 3.28 8.00 -10.32
CA LEU A 65 4.29 7.23 -11.04
C LEU A 65 3.83 6.94 -12.48
N GLY A 66 2.56 6.58 -12.66
CA GLY A 66 1.99 6.33 -13.99
C GLY A 66 2.05 7.56 -14.89
N GLU A 67 1.70 8.74 -14.37
CA GLU A 67 1.80 10.01 -15.09
C GLU A 67 3.25 10.37 -15.46
N GLU A 68 4.19 10.21 -14.53
CA GLU A 68 5.62 10.47 -14.76
C GLU A 68 6.19 9.56 -15.86
N LEU A 69 5.90 8.25 -15.79
CA LEU A 69 6.33 7.29 -16.80
C LEU A 69 5.72 7.57 -18.17
N MET A 70 4.44 7.95 -18.23
CA MET A 70 3.80 8.32 -19.49
C MET A 70 4.44 9.57 -20.10
N ALA A 71 4.76 10.57 -19.30
CA ALA A 71 5.39 11.81 -19.76
C ALA A 71 6.81 11.56 -20.31
N ALA A 72 7.54 10.61 -19.72
CA ALA A 72 8.86 10.21 -20.17
C ALA A 72 8.86 9.16 -21.30
N SER A 73 7.71 8.55 -21.62
CA SER A 73 7.65 7.43 -22.55
C SER A 73 8.04 7.81 -23.98
N SER A 74 9.06 7.13 -24.50
CA SER A 74 9.50 7.20 -25.89
C SER A 74 9.97 5.82 -26.36
N GLY A 75 9.60 5.45 -27.58
CA GLY A 75 9.88 4.13 -28.12
C GLY A 75 8.95 3.69 -29.24
N GLY A 76 8.98 2.40 -29.53
CA GLY A 76 8.24 1.73 -30.58
C GLY A 76 6.81 1.34 -30.22
N PRO A 77 6.19 0.46 -31.03
CA PRO A 77 4.81 0.02 -30.87
C PRO A 77 4.45 -0.52 -29.48
N SER A 78 5.34 -1.25 -28.80
CA SER A 78 5.07 -1.83 -27.48
C SER A 78 4.94 -0.75 -26.41
N VAL A 79 5.86 0.24 -26.39
CA VAL A 79 5.77 1.41 -25.50
C VAL A 79 4.48 2.20 -25.78
N VAL A 80 4.16 2.47 -27.04
CA VAL A 80 2.94 3.23 -27.41
C VAL A 80 1.67 2.54 -26.90
N GLU A 81 1.58 1.22 -27.06
CA GLU A 81 0.42 0.44 -26.63
C GLU A 81 0.31 0.35 -25.10
N ALA A 82 1.43 0.17 -24.40
CA ALA A 82 1.48 0.16 -22.94
C ALA A 82 1.09 1.53 -22.37
N THR A 83 1.62 2.63 -22.92
CA THR A 83 1.27 4.01 -22.57
C THR A 83 -0.22 4.29 -22.82
N ARG A 84 -0.79 3.81 -23.93
CA ARG A 84 -2.22 3.94 -24.23
C ARG A 84 -3.09 3.21 -23.20
N THR A 85 -2.69 2.00 -22.82
CA THR A 85 -3.38 1.20 -21.80
C THR A 85 -3.35 1.90 -20.44
N LEU A 86 -2.19 2.37 -20.01
CA LEU A 86 -2.02 3.10 -18.75
C LEU A 86 -2.86 4.38 -18.73
N ARG A 87 -2.83 5.18 -19.81
CA ARG A 87 -3.66 6.38 -19.98
C ARG A 87 -5.15 6.07 -19.85
N THR A 88 -5.60 4.95 -20.42
CA THR A 88 -7.01 4.54 -20.36
C THR A 88 -7.43 4.22 -18.92
N ILE A 89 -6.56 3.58 -18.14
CA ILE A 89 -6.83 3.28 -16.73
C ILE A 89 -6.87 4.57 -15.91
N LEU A 90 -5.89 5.45 -16.07
CA LEU A 90 -5.85 6.76 -15.39
C LEU A 90 -7.12 7.58 -15.66
N ALA A 91 -7.56 7.64 -16.91
CA ALA A 91 -8.76 8.38 -17.31
C ALA A 91 -10.09 7.72 -16.88
N SER A 92 -10.08 6.45 -16.46
CA SER A 92 -11.31 5.75 -16.05
C SER A 92 -11.80 6.24 -14.69
N SER A 93 -13.11 6.39 -14.52
CA SER A 93 -13.71 6.72 -13.22
C SER A 93 -13.78 5.48 -12.32
N TYR A 94 -13.74 5.70 -11.01
CA TYR A 94 -13.91 4.68 -9.97
C TYR A 94 -14.59 5.33 -8.75
N PRO A 95 -15.28 4.56 -7.89
CA PRO A 95 -15.83 5.08 -6.63
C PRO A 95 -14.72 5.25 -5.57
N PRO A 96 -14.26 6.48 -5.25
CA PRO A 96 -13.08 6.71 -4.40
C PRO A 96 -13.34 6.48 -2.90
N GLN A 97 -14.58 6.15 -2.53
CA GLN A 97 -14.97 5.83 -1.16
C GLN A 97 -15.14 4.33 -0.94
N ASP A 98 -15.04 3.50 -1.99
CA ASP A 98 -15.09 2.05 -1.88
C ASP A 98 -13.67 1.47 -1.80
N PRO A 99 -13.26 0.91 -0.65
CA PRO A 99 -11.94 0.30 -0.50
C PRO A 99 -11.66 -0.81 -1.50
N ALA A 100 -12.68 -1.57 -1.93
CA ALA A 100 -12.48 -2.63 -2.91
C ALA A 100 -12.15 -2.06 -4.30
N ALA A 101 -12.81 -0.98 -4.69
CA ALA A 101 -12.54 -0.30 -5.95
C ALA A 101 -11.18 0.41 -5.95
N ILE A 102 -10.75 0.97 -4.82
CA ILE A 102 -9.40 1.54 -4.67
C ILE A 102 -8.35 0.45 -4.92
N ARG A 103 -8.46 -0.70 -4.25
CA ARG A 103 -7.52 -1.82 -4.42
C ARG A 103 -7.51 -2.37 -5.85
N ASP A 104 -8.67 -2.60 -6.46
CA ASP A 104 -8.74 -3.04 -7.86
C ASP A 104 -8.04 -2.05 -8.80
N ARG A 105 -8.24 -0.74 -8.58
CA ARG A 105 -7.59 0.29 -9.38
C ARG A 105 -6.07 0.31 -9.19
N THR A 106 -5.59 0.25 -7.95
CA THR A 106 -4.17 0.16 -7.62
C THR A 106 -3.52 -1.04 -8.32
N ASP A 107 -4.15 -2.21 -8.26
CA ASP A 107 -3.69 -3.43 -8.92
C ASP A 107 -3.62 -3.29 -10.45
N ARG A 108 -4.65 -2.66 -11.05
CA ARG A 108 -4.69 -2.41 -12.50
C ARG A 108 -3.62 -1.42 -12.93
N LEU A 109 -3.37 -0.37 -12.16
CA LEU A 109 -2.28 0.58 -12.41
C LEU A 109 -0.92 -0.09 -12.27
N GLY A 110 -0.70 -0.86 -11.20
CA GLY A 110 0.55 -1.60 -10.98
C GLY A 110 0.89 -2.51 -12.17
N ARG A 111 -0.07 -3.30 -12.64
CA ARG A 111 0.13 -4.16 -13.84
C ARG A 111 0.38 -3.36 -15.12
N ALA A 112 -0.23 -2.19 -15.29
CA ALA A 112 -0.03 -1.35 -16.46
C ALA A 112 1.33 -0.64 -16.45
N ILE A 113 1.78 -0.19 -15.27
CA ILE A 113 3.12 0.37 -15.05
C ILE A 113 4.19 -0.69 -15.31
N GLU A 114 4.02 -1.89 -14.76
CA GLU A 114 4.91 -3.03 -15.01
C GLU A 114 5.04 -3.32 -16.52
N ARG A 115 3.92 -3.37 -17.24
CA ARG A 115 3.92 -3.55 -18.70
C ARG A 115 4.65 -2.44 -19.44
N LEU A 116 4.48 -1.18 -19.03
CA LEU A 116 5.18 -0.05 -19.64
C LEU A 116 6.69 -0.11 -19.37
N ILE A 117 7.10 -0.52 -18.16
CA ILE A 117 8.50 -0.75 -17.83
C ILE A 117 9.09 -1.85 -18.72
N PHE A 118 8.42 -2.99 -18.86
CA PHE A 118 8.89 -4.07 -19.75
C PHE A 118 8.95 -3.62 -21.21
N ALA A 119 7.93 -2.92 -21.70
CA ALA A 119 7.95 -2.37 -23.06
C ALA A 119 9.13 -1.42 -23.30
N SER A 120 9.59 -0.69 -22.27
CA SER A 120 10.76 0.18 -22.38
C SER A 120 12.06 -0.59 -22.69
N TYR A 121 12.14 -1.86 -22.30
CA TYR A 121 13.26 -2.75 -22.63
C TYR A 121 13.08 -3.49 -23.96
N ASP A 122 11.84 -3.64 -24.44
CA ASP A 122 11.54 -4.26 -25.73
C ASP A 122 11.85 -3.32 -26.90
N ASP A 123 11.26 -2.12 -26.88
CA ASP A 123 11.40 -1.14 -27.96
C ASP A 123 11.43 0.33 -27.48
N GLY A 124 11.74 0.57 -26.21
CA GLY A 124 11.97 1.91 -25.67
C GLY A 124 13.38 2.44 -25.96
N ASP A 125 13.49 3.77 -26.04
CA ASP A 125 14.79 4.42 -26.19
C ASP A 125 15.57 4.41 -24.86
N ASP A 126 16.91 4.46 -24.92
CA ASP A 126 17.78 4.48 -23.73
C ASP A 126 17.41 5.58 -22.73
N ALA A 127 17.00 6.75 -23.24
CA ALA A 127 16.57 7.88 -22.42
C ALA A 127 15.32 7.52 -21.58
N PHE A 128 14.36 6.82 -22.17
CA PHE A 128 13.16 6.39 -21.47
C PHE A 128 13.49 5.32 -20.43
N GLN A 129 14.36 4.34 -20.72
CA GLN A 129 14.77 3.34 -19.73
C GLN A 129 15.42 3.97 -18.49
N VAL A 130 16.30 4.96 -18.70
CA VAL A 130 16.94 5.71 -17.61
C VAL A 130 15.91 6.51 -16.79
N ALA A 131 14.99 7.20 -17.48
CA ALA A 131 13.92 7.94 -16.83
C ALA A 131 13.00 7.02 -16.02
N ALA A 132 12.58 5.90 -16.59
CA ALA A 132 11.70 4.93 -15.95
C ALA A 132 12.31 4.33 -14.67
N ARG A 133 13.58 3.92 -14.73
CA ARG A 133 14.31 3.45 -13.54
C ARG A 133 14.36 4.51 -12.44
N THR A 134 14.61 5.77 -12.83
CA THR A 134 14.73 6.88 -11.88
C THR A 134 13.38 7.18 -11.20
N ALA A 135 12.30 7.23 -11.98
CA ALA A 135 10.94 7.43 -11.50
C ALA A 135 10.53 6.33 -10.51
N VAL A 136 10.76 5.06 -10.86
CA VAL A 136 10.45 3.91 -9.98
C VAL A 136 11.22 3.99 -8.66
N LEU A 137 12.53 4.24 -8.70
CA LEU A 137 13.34 4.32 -7.48
C LEU A 137 12.92 5.48 -6.57
N ASN A 138 12.51 6.61 -7.14
CA ASN A 138 12.02 7.75 -6.36
C ASN A 138 10.65 7.45 -5.75
N SER A 139 9.71 6.91 -6.53
CA SER A 139 8.39 6.49 -6.05
C SER A 139 8.51 5.47 -4.92
N GLU A 140 9.33 4.43 -5.08
CA GLU A 140 9.49 3.41 -4.06
C GLU A 140 10.16 3.93 -2.78
N ARG A 141 11.06 4.91 -2.88
CA ARG A 141 11.64 5.56 -1.68
C ARG A 141 10.56 6.20 -0.82
N GLU A 142 9.62 6.90 -1.44
CA GLU A 142 8.51 7.54 -0.72
C GLU A 142 7.55 6.49 -0.13
N ARG A 143 7.14 5.52 -0.94
CA ARG A 143 6.21 4.47 -0.54
C ARG A 143 6.76 3.59 0.59
N VAL A 144 8.05 3.23 0.54
CA VAL A 144 8.70 2.44 1.61
C VAL A 144 8.64 3.21 2.93
N ASN A 145 8.95 4.51 2.94
CA ASN A 145 8.89 5.31 4.17
C ASN A 145 7.47 5.41 4.75
N ALA A 146 6.45 5.55 3.91
CA ALA A 146 5.06 5.52 4.34
C ALA A 146 4.65 4.15 4.91
N ASN A 147 5.02 3.06 4.23
CA ASN A 147 4.75 1.69 4.69
C ASN A 147 5.42 1.39 6.04
N ARG A 148 6.69 1.74 6.21
CA ARG A 148 7.41 1.60 7.48
C ARG A 148 6.69 2.32 8.62
N SER A 149 6.14 3.50 8.34
CA SER A 149 5.37 4.26 9.31
C SER A 149 4.03 3.57 9.62
N PHE A 150 3.33 3.06 8.60
CA PHE A 150 2.05 2.35 8.75
C PHE A 150 2.17 1.04 9.53
N PHE A 151 3.28 0.33 9.39
CA PHE A 151 3.56 -0.94 10.07
C PHE A 151 4.46 -0.80 11.31
N VAL A 152 4.66 0.41 11.85
CA VAL A 152 5.55 0.63 13.01
C VAL A 152 5.16 -0.22 14.23
N GLY A 153 3.86 -0.48 14.42
CA GLY A 153 3.35 -1.33 15.51
C GLY A 153 3.84 -2.78 15.46
N MET A 154 4.39 -3.24 14.33
CA MET A 154 5.00 -4.57 14.18
C MET A 154 6.37 -4.71 14.86
N ALA A 155 6.96 -3.60 15.33
CA ALA A 155 8.28 -3.56 15.98
C ALA A 155 9.43 -4.12 15.11
N TRP A 156 9.29 -4.08 13.79
CA TRP A 156 10.35 -4.42 12.84
C TRP A 156 11.30 -3.25 12.55
N GLU A 157 10.86 -2.04 12.88
CA GLU A 157 11.62 -0.81 12.65
C GLU A 157 12.53 -0.50 13.84
N SER A 158 13.79 -0.16 13.57
CA SER A 158 14.72 0.36 14.58
C SER A 158 14.52 1.88 14.78
N ASP A 159 15.21 2.48 15.78
CA ASP A 159 15.17 3.92 16.11
C ASP A 159 15.42 4.83 14.88
N VAL A 160 14.36 5.12 14.12
CA VAL A 160 14.41 5.90 12.88
C VAL A 160 13.31 6.96 12.89
N LEU A 161 13.64 8.14 12.35
CA LEU A 161 12.66 9.18 12.04
C LEU A 161 11.70 8.65 10.97
N LEU A 162 10.52 8.22 11.42
CA LEU A 162 9.43 7.80 10.56
C LEU A 162 8.70 9.01 9.98
N THR A 163 8.01 8.78 8.86
CA THR A 163 7.19 9.84 8.26
C THR A 163 5.92 10.01 9.06
N ASP A 164 5.49 11.26 9.23
CA ASP A 164 4.22 11.55 9.90
C ASP A 164 3.04 11.09 9.01
N LEU A 165 2.43 9.96 9.39
CA LEU A 165 1.28 9.41 8.68
C LEU A 165 0.09 10.35 8.68
N ASN A 166 -0.17 11.09 9.77
CA ASN A 166 -1.32 12.00 9.82
C ASN A 166 -1.17 13.09 8.76
N ARG A 167 0.07 13.56 8.55
CA ARG A 167 0.39 14.50 7.48
C ARG A 167 0.26 13.88 6.09
N LEU A 168 0.73 12.64 5.88
CA LEU A 168 0.64 11.95 4.58
C LEU A 168 -0.80 11.62 4.17
N LEU A 169 -1.61 11.25 5.16
CA LEU A 169 -3.00 10.81 4.97
C LEU A 169 -4.00 11.96 4.99
N ALA A 170 -3.57 13.18 5.36
CA ALA A 170 -4.38 14.38 5.25
C ALA A 170 -4.83 14.58 3.81
N ASP A 171 -6.15 14.66 3.61
CA ASP A 171 -6.73 14.75 2.28
C ASP A 171 -6.46 16.16 1.70
N PRO A 172 -5.82 16.29 0.53
CA PRO A 172 -5.59 17.62 -0.07
C PRO A 172 -6.90 18.35 -0.41
N THR A 173 -8.02 17.62 -0.46
CA THR A 173 -9.38 18.11 -0.70
C THR A 173 -10.08 18.74 0.50
N THR A 174 -9.54 18.59 1.72
CA THR A 174 -10.10 19.22 2.94
C THR A 174 -9.60 20.64 3.22
N ALA A 175 -8.79 21.22 2.33
CA ALA A 175 -8.19 22.55 2.48
C ALA A 175 -8.86 23.67 1.64
N GLN A 176 -10.16 23.54 1.32
CA GLN A 176 -10.96 24.59 0.67
C GLN A 176 -12.06 25.13 1.59
#